data_AF-A0A8R2HNU2-F1
#
_entry.id   AF-A0A8R2HNU2-F1
#
_cell.length_a   1.000
_cell.length_b   1.000
_cell.length_c   1.000
_cell.angle_alpha   90.00
_cell.angle_beta   90.00
_cell.angle_gamma   90.00
#
_symmetry.space_group_name_H-M   'P 1'
#
loop_
_entity.id
_entity.type
_entity.pdbx_description
1 polymer ?
#
loop_
_entity_poly.entity_id
_entity_poly.type
_entity_poly.pdbx_seq_one_letter_code
_entity_poly.pdbx_strand_id
1 'polypeptide(L)'
;MWQNPGVYPGDQNQGGPYPQGGAYPQGGPYPQGGPYPQGGGYPQGGAYPPGGAYPPGGAYPQGGYAPPQPGFQPAYGGAGYGEPGYIPPNDSVGEDGEVKGFDFTEKSIRRAFIRKVYAILMCQLMVTMGFIALFLYHRPTKVWVAQNPFMFWVAFIVLIVCLIAMACCPDVRRKAPTNFIFLAIFTAAQSFLLGISASVYEADAVLMAVGITAAVCLGLTLFALQTKWDFTMMGGVLLCATIVLLVFGIVAIFVKGKVITLVYASLGALIFSIYLVYDTQLMMGGKHKYSISPEEYIFAALNLYLDIINIFLFILTIIGASRD
;
A
#
# COMPACT_ATOMS: atom_id res chain seq x y z
N MET A 1 10.59 42.76 -43.97
CA MET A 1 11.59 42.94 -45.04
C MET A 1 12.82 43.60 -44.44
N TRP A 2 14.00 43.28 -44.99
CA TRP A 2 15.38 43.74 -44.64
C TRP A 2 16.05 42.93 -43.51
N GLN A 3 16.66 41.78 -43.79
CA GLN A 3 17.99 41.48 -44.41
C GLN A 3 19.21 41.87 -43.55
N ASN A 4 19.93 40.83 -43.12
CA ASN A 4 21.29 40.81 -42.57
C ASN A 4 22.32 41.15 -43.67
N PRO A 5 23.53 41.65 -43.32
CA PRO A 5 24.69 40.77 -43.52
C PRO A 5 25.84 40.93 -42.50
N GLY A 6 26.25 39.79 -41.94
CA GLY A 6 27.62 39.26 -41.87
C GLY A 6 28.86 40.12 -41.55
N VAL A 7 29.72 39.48 -40.74
CA VAL A 7 31.20 39.43 -40.79
C VAL A 7 31.95 40.10 -39.62
N TYR A 8 32.70 39.25 -38.91
CA TYR A 8 33.63 39.49 -37.81
C TYR A 8 34.91 40.23 -38.24
N PRO A 9 35.53 40.99 -37.33
CA PRO A 9 36.97 41.18 -37.31
C PRO A 9 37.63 40.38 -36.17
N GLY A 10 38.72 39.69 -36.49
CA GLY A 10 39.51 38.89 -35.56
C GLY A 10 40.54 39.67 -34.74
N ASP A 11 41.06 38.93 -33.76
CA ASP A 11 42.40 38.94 -33.17
C ASP A 11 43.05 40.29 -32.78
N GLN A 12 43.06 40.54 -31.47
CA GLN A 12 44.29 40.93 -30.78
C GLN A 12 44.52 40.04 -29.56
N ASN A 13 45.67 39.39 -29.62
CA ASN A 13 46.20 38.37 -28.72
C ASN A 13 47.11 39.04 -27.68
N GLN A 14 46.80 38.92 -26.39
CA GLN A 14 47.67 39.06 -25.21
C GLN A 14 46.84 38.47 -24.05
N GLY A 15 47.14 37.32 -23.46
CA GLY A 15 48.44 36.72 -23.17
C GLY A 15 48.62 36.66 -21.64
N GLY A 16 47.73 35.97 -20.93
CA GLY A 16 47.81 35.73 -19.48
C GLY A 16 47.77 34.21 -19.21
N PRO A 17 48.59 33.67 -18.28
CA PRO A 17 48.87 32.24 -18.21
C PRO A 17 47.69 31.44 -17.65
N TYR A 18 47.28 30.44 -18.43
CA TYR A 18 46.40 29.35 -18.02
C TYR A 18 47.09 28.50 -16.94
N PRO A 19 46.43 28.10 -15.84
CA PRO A 19 46.98 27.11 -14.94
C PRO A 19 47.08 25.75 -15.65
N GLN A 20 48.30 25.23 -15.69
CA GLN A 20 48.63 23.88 -16.17
C GLN A 20 47.78 22.82 -15.46
N GLY A 21 47.35 21.83 -16.24
CA GLY A 21 46.56 20.69 -15.80
C GLY A 21 47.21 19.93 -14.63
N GLY A 22 46.40 19.70 -13.60
CA GLY A 22 46.71 18.76 -12.54
C GLY A 22 46.77 17.34 -13.12
N ALA A 23 47.84 16.63 -12.80
CA ALA A 23 48.05 15.24 -13.17
C ALA A 23 46.89 14.36 -12.68
N TYR A 24 46.38 13.54 -13.59
CA TYR A 24 45.59 12.35 -13.28
C TYR A 24 46.41 11.44 -12.35
N PRO A 25 45.85 10.95 -11.23
CA PRO A 25 46.52 9.95 -10.42
C PRO A 25 46.70 8.67 -11.25
N GLN A 26 47.94 8.20 -11.36
CA GLN A 26 48.25 6.86 -11.88
C GLN A 26 47.46 5.81 -11.08
N GLY A 27 46.79 4.91 -11.80
CA GLY A 27 46.12 3.76 -11.22
C GLY A 27 47.10 2.95 -10.37
N GLY A 28 46.73 2.72 -9.11
CA GLY A 28 47.44 1.79 -8.25
C GLY A 28 47.39 0.36 -8.83
N PRO A 29 48.38 -0.48 -8.53
CA PRO A 29 48.41 -1.85 -9.02
C PRO A 29 47.20 -2.64 -8.52
N TYR A 30 46.60 -3.40 -9.43
CA TYR A 30 45.58 -4.39 -9.15
C TYR A 30 46.11 -5.37 -8.09
N PRO A 31 45.33 -5.74 -7.06
CA PRO A 31 45.73 -6.79 -6.14
C PRO A 31 45.92 -8.10 -6.92
N GLN A 32 47.12 -8.66 -6.86
CA GLN A 32 47.39 -10.02 -7.31
C GLN A 32 46.48 -10.97 -6.52
N GLY A 33 45.74 -11.83 -7.25
CA GLY A 33 44.94 -12.88 -6.65
C GLY A 33 45.79 -13.73 -5.70
N GLY A 34 45.40 -13.76 -4.44
CA GLY A 34 45.98 -14.66 -3.46
C GLY A 34 45.76 -16.12 -3.88
N PRO A 35 46.69 -17.04 -3.55
CA PRO A 35 46.52 -18.44 -3.87
C PRO A 35 45.24 -19.01 -3.25
N TYR A 36 44.54 -19.79 -4.04
CA TYR A 36 43.40 -20.62 -3.64
C TYR A 36 43.81 -21.48 -2.43
N PRO A 37 43.03 -21.53 -1.34
CA PRO A 37 43.26 -22.49 -0.28
C PRO A 37 43.14 -23.90 -0.86
N GLN A 38 44.22 -24.68 -0.80
CA GLN A 38 44.17 -26.12 -0.99
C GLN A 38 43.20 -26.73 0.03
N GLY A 39 42.37 -27.67 -0.44
CA GLY A 39 41.38 -28.35 0.37
C GLY A 39 41.99 -28.95 1.64
N GLY A 40 41.61 -28.37 2.78
CA GLY A 40 41.80 -28.98 4.09
C GLY A 40 40.77 -30.08 4.29
N GLY A 41 41.24 -31.26 4.65
CA GLY A 41 40.43 -32.46 4.87
C GLY A 41 39.30 -32.23 5.88
N TYR A 42 38.23 -32.99 5.66
CA TYR A 42 37.09 -33.15 6.54
C TYR A 42 37.56 -33.46 7.98
N PRO A 43 37.15 -32.68 9.00
CA PRO A 43 37.31 -33.11 10.37
C PRO A 43 36.37 -34.29 10.63
N GLN A 44 36.98 -35.40 11.06
CA GLN A 44 36.34 -36.62 11.51
C GLN A 44 35.43 -36.31 12.71
N GLY A 45 34.24 -36.92 12.74
CA GLY A 45 33.18 -36.64 13.72
C GLY A 45 33.65 -36.73 15.17
N GLY A 46 33.48 -35.63 15.91
CA GLY A 46 33.61 -35.60 17.36
C GLY A 46 32.37 -36.21 18.02
N ALA A 47 32.59 -37.11 18.97
CA ALA A 47 31.56 -37.78 19.73
C ALA A 47 30.68 -36.78 20.54
N TYR A 48 29.39 -37.07 20.60
CA TYR A 48 28.44 -36.36 21.45
C TYR A 48 28.86 -36.43 22.92
N PRO A 49 28.84 -35.32 23.68
CA PRO A 49 28.98 -35.39 25.13
C PRO A 49 27.75 -36.09 25.75
N PRO A 50 27.93 -37.03 26.70
CA PRO A 50 26.81 -37.70 27.36
C PRO A 50 25.97 -36.74 28.19
N GLY A 51 24.65 -36.91 28.11
CA GLY A 51 23.64 -36.05 28.73
C GLY A 51 23.82 -35.89 30.24
N GLY A 52 23.80 -34.64 30.69
CA GLY A 52 23.78 -34.29 32.10
C GLY A 52 22.48 -34.75 32.76
N ALA A 53 22.61 -35.39 33.92
CA ALA A 53 21.50 -35.83 34.75
C ALA A 53 20.69 -34.63 35.29
N TYR A 54 19.37 -34.78 35.32
CA TYR A 54 18.45 -33.85 35.96
C TYR A 54 18.71 -33.77 37.47
N PRO A 55 18.77 -32.57 38.08
CA PRO A 55 18.81 -32.44 39.53
C PRO A 55 17.46 -32.86 40.16
N PRO A 56 17.45 -33.56 41.32
CA PRO A 56 16.22 -33.93 42.02
C PRO A 56 15.47 -32.71 42.57
N GLY A 57 14.14 -32.77 42.52
CA GLY A 57 13.23 -31.69 42.91
C GLY A 57 13.46 -31.14 44.31
N GLY A 58 13.63 -29.81 44.39
CA GLY A 58 13.61 -29.05 45.62
C GLY A 58 12.18 -28.62 46.00
N ALA A 59 11.87 -28.71 47.29
CA ALA A 59 10.58 -28.38 47.88
C ALA A 59 10.18 -26.92 47.68
N TYR A 60 8.88 -26.72 47.44
CA TYR A 60 8.19 -25.43 47.40
C TYR A 60 8.18 -24.75 48.79
N PRO A 61 8.54 -23.48 48.92
CA PRO A 61 8.24 -22.72 50.13
C PRO A 61 6.78 -22.24 50.13
N GLN A 62 6.16 -22.45 51.30
CA GLN A 62 4.79 -22.15 51.67
C GLN A 62 4.55 -20.63 51.81
N GLY A 63 3.30 -20.21 51.59
CA GLY A 63 2.92 -18.83 51.27
C GLY A 63 3.10 -17.76 52.35
N GLY A 64 3.11 -16.51 51.88
CA GLY A 64 3.03 -15.29 52.69
C GLY A 64 2.09 -14.29 52.02
N TYR A 65 1.06 -13.87 52.76
CA TYR A 65 0.05 -12.89 52.34
C TYR A 65 0.64 -11.47 52.29
N ALA A 66 0.37 -10.74 51.21
CA ALA A 66 0.60 -9.29 51.12
C ALA A 66 -0.74 -8.53 51.31
N PRO A 67 -0.78 -7.43 52.08
CA PRO A 67 -2.01 -6.69 52.38
C PRO A 67 -2.47 -5.77 51.21
N PRO A 68 -3.77 -5.50 51.07
CA PRO A 68 -4.32 -4.72 49.94
C PRO A 68 -4.18 -3.21 50.14
N GLN A 69 -3.85 -2.47 49.08
CA GLN A 69 -3.96 -1.01 49.02
C GLN A 69 -5.40 -0.56 48.71
N PRO A 70 -5.90 0.55 49.29
CA PRO A 70 -7.27 1.00 49.08
C PRO A 70 -7.41 1.97 47.89
N GLY A 71 -8.42 1.72 47.07
CA GLY A 71 -9.14 2.76 46.32
C GLY A 71 -8.82 2.84 44.83
N PHE A 72 -9.69 2.26 44.00
CA PHE A 72 -10.24 2.86 42.77
C PHE A 72 -11.35 1.94 42.23
N GLN A 73 -12.60 2.42 42.24
CA GLN A 73 -13.69 1.91 41.40
C GLN A 73 -13.90 2.90 40.25
N PRO A 74 -14.27 2.43 39.06
CA PRO A 74 -15.69 2.52 38.68
C PRO A 74 -16.28 1.25 38.05
N ALA A 75 -17.60 1.28 37.94
CA ALA A 75 -18.55 0.18 37.83
C ALA A 75 -18.78 -0.42 36.43
N TYR A 76 -19.23 -1.69 36.49
CA TYR A 76 -20.25 -2.39 35.68
C TYR A 76 -19.97 -2.88 34.25
N GLY A 77 -20.10 -4.20 34.09
CA GLY A 77 -20.34 -4.88 32.80
C GLY A 77 -19.93 -6.37 32.86
N GLY A 78 -20.77 -7.20 33.47
CA GLY A 78 -20.45 -8.59 33.81
C GLY A 78 -20.46 -9.60 32.66
N ALA A 79 -19.66 -10.66 32.81
CA ALA A 79 -19.89 -11.99 32.27
C ALA A 79 -19.22 -13.00 33.23
N GLY A 80 -19.93 -14.06 33.60
CA GLY A 80 -19.66 -14.91 34.75
C GLY A 80 -18.34 -15.68 34.73
N TYR A 81 -17.78 -15.87 35.91
CA TYR A 81 -16.65 -16.77 36.18
C TYR A 81 -17.20 -18.15 36.52
N GLY A 82 -16.88 -19.15 35.68
CA GLY A 82 -16.87 -20.56 36.06
C GLY A 82 -15.55 -20.90 36.76
N GLU A 83 -15.62 -21.82 37.73
CA GLU A 83 -14.53 -22.29 38.59
C GLU A 83 -13.24 -22.74 37.87
N PRO A 84 -12.09 -22.75 38.57
CA PRO A 84 -10.84 -23.29 38.05
C PRO A 84 -10.87 -24.82 38.05
N GLY A 85 -11.23 -25.40 36.90
CA GLY A 85 -11.12 -26.84 36.64
C GLY A 85 -9.67 -27.29 36.56
N TYR A 86 -9.35 -28.31 37.36
CA TYR A 86 -8.10 -29.07 37.35
C TYR A 86 -7.83 -29.67 35.95
N ILE A 87 -6.68 -29.36 35.34
CA ILE A 87 -6.27 -29.95 34.04
C ILE A 87 -5.45 -31.21 34.33
N PRO A 88 -5.90 -32.42 33.95
CA PRO A 88 -5.10 -33.64 34.08
C PRO A 88 -3.90 -33.61 33.12
N PRO A 89 -2.71 -34.09 33.54
CA PRO A 89 -1.52 -34.08 32.70
C PRO A 89 -1.51 -35.31 31.78
N ASN A 90 -2.47 -35.45 30.87
CA ASN A 90 -2.34 -36.38 29.75
C ASN A 90 -3.40 -36.17 28.66
N ASP A 91 -3.32 -35.09 27.91
CA ASP A 91 -3.97 -35.02 26.59
C ASP A 91 -2.89 -34.91 25.52
N SER A 92 -2.47 -36.09 25.07
CA SER A 92 -2.02 -36.42 23.72
C SER A 92 -1.22 -35.34 23.00
N VAL A 93 0.10 -35.43 23.14
CA VAL A 93 1.04 -35.11 22.06
C VAL A 93 0.51 -35.79 20.79
N GLY A 94 0.00 -35.02 19.84
CA GLY A 94 -0.22 -35.50 18.48
C GLY A 94 1.13 -35.91 17.89
N GLU A 95 1.15 -37.00 17.11
CA GLU A 95 2.34 -37.47 16.36
C GLU A 95 2.84 -36.46 15.31
N ASP A 96 2.15 -35.34 15.18
CA ASP A 96 2.47 -34.12 14.48
C ASP A 96 2.49 -32.98 15.50
N GLY A 97 3.68 -32.50 15.84
CA GLY A 97 3.94 -31.47 16.88
C GLY A 97 3.36 -30.07 16.61
N GLU A 98 2.14 -29.95 16.09
CA GLU A 98 1.39 -28.71 15.99
C GLU A 98 0.46 -28.52 17.19
N VAL A 99 0.79 -27.52 18.00
CA VAL A 99 -0.10 -27.03 19.06
C VAL A 99 -1.34 -26.42 18.40
N LYS A 100 -2.45 -27.18 18.39
CA LYS A 100 -3.77 -26.82 17.82
C LYS A 100 -4.38 -25.50 18.34
N GLY A 101 -3.74 -24.78 19.26
CA GLY A 101 -4.18 -23.46 19.73
C GLY A 101 -3.66 -22.26 18.92
N PHE A 102 -2.51 -22.38 18.23
CA PHE A 102 -1.90 -21.24 17.52
C PHE A 102 -2.54 -20.96 16.15
N ASP A 103 -2.89 -22.00 15.38
CA ASP A 103 -3.47 -21.87 14.02
C ASP A 103 -4.88 -21.22 14.00
N PHE A 104 -5.73 -21.50 15.00
CA PHE A 104 -7.04 -20.84 15.10
C PHE A 104 -6.94 -19.35 15.47
N THR A 105 -5.93 -19.00 16.27
CA THR A 105 -5.68 -17.61 16.70
C THR A 105 -5.24 -16.76 15.51
N GLU A 106 -4.34 -17.28 14.67
CA GLU A 106 -3.87 -16.58 13.46
C GLU A 106 -5.01 -16.35 12.44
N LYS A 107 -5.83 -17.37 12.19
CA LYS A 107 -6.99 -17.28 11.27
C LYS A 107 -8.05 -16.30 11.77
N SER A 108 -8.35 -16.30 13.06
CA SER A 108 -9.34 -15.38 13.64
C SER A 108 -8.87 -13.93 13.65
N ILE A 109 -7.60 -13.68 13.99
CA ILE A 109 -6.95 -12.37 13.87
C ILE A 109 -7.04 -11.87 12.43
N ARG A 110 -6.71 -12.72 11.45
CA ARG A 110 -6.79 -12.37 10.03
C ARG A 110 -8.21 -12.04 9.57
N ARG A 111 -9.21 -12.82 9.99
CA ARG A 111 -10.63 -12.51 9.68
C ARG A 111 -11.06 -11.17 10.26
N ALA A 112 -10.63 -10.85 11.48
CA ALA A 112 -10.90 -9.56 12.11
C ALA A 112 -10.22 -8.40 11.36
N PHE A 113 -8.97 -8.60 10.95
CA PHE A 113 -8.22 -7.67 10.10
C PHE A 113 -8.95 -7.41 8.77
N ILE A 114 -9.30 -8.45 8.02
CA ILE A 114 -9.99 -8.34 6.73
C ILE A 114 -11.32 -7.58 6.89
N ARG A 115 -12.12 -7.94 7.91
CA ARG A 115 -13.38 -7.24 8.21
C ARG A 115 -13.16 -5.76 8.46
N LYS A 116 -12.11 -5.42 9.23
CA LYS A 116 -11.76 -4.02 9.54
C LYS A 116 -11.35 -3.25 8.28
N VAL A 117 -10.54 -3.86 7.41
CA VAL A 117 -10.11 -3.24 6.14
C VAL A 117 -11.32 -2.95 5.24
N TYR A 118 -12.19 -3.94 5.02
CA TYR A 118 -13.38 -3.73 4.20
C TYR A 118 -14.38 -2.75 4.82
N ALA A 119 -14.53 -2.73 6.15
CA ALA A 119 -15.37 -1.73 6.80
C ALA A 119 -14.86 -0.30 6.58
N ILE A 120 -13.55 -0.11 6.68
CA ILE A 120 -12.89 1.18 6.39
C ILE A 120 -13.10 1.53 4.91
N LEU A 121 -12.80 0.60 4.00
CA LEU A 121 -12.97 0.78 2.56
C LEU A 121 -14.40 1.20 2.20
N MET A 122 -15.42 0.50 2.73
CA MET A 122 -16.82 0.83 2.51
C MET A 122 -17.14 2.25 3.00
N CYS A 123 -16.61 2.66 4.15
CA CYS A 123 -16.74 4.04 4.62
C CYS A 123 -16.10 5.05 3.65
N GLN A 124 -14.91 4.77 3.14
CA GLN A 124 -14.23 5.65 2.18
C GLN A 124 -15.03 5.79 0.88
N LEU A 125 -15.58 4.68 0.36
CA LEU A 125 -16.40 4.67 -0.85
C LEU A 125 -17.72 5.40 -0.65
N MET A 126 -18.38 5.27 0.52
CA MET A 126 -19.59 6.03 0.83
C MET A 126 -19.33 7.54 0.89
N VAL A 127 -18.24 7.97 1.55
CA VAL A 127 -17.84 9.38 1.56
C VAL A 127 -17.58 9.88 0.14
N THR A 128 -16.85 9.10 -0.66
CA THR A 128 -16.56 9.42 -2.06
C THR A 128 -17.84 9.59 -2.86
N MET A 129 -18.79 8.67 -2.72
CA MET A 129 -20.10 8.74 -3.38
C MET A 129 -20.87 9.99 -2.98
N GLY A 130 -20.84 10.36 -1.69
CA GLY A 130 -21.46 11.58 -1.19
C GLY A 130 -20.89 12.84 -1.83
N PHE A 131 -19.56 12.93 -1.99
CA PHE A 131 -18.92 14.04 -2.69
C PHE A 131 -19.28 14.06 -4.18
N ILE A 132 -19.22 12.92 -4.87
CA ILE A 132 -19.60 12.85 -6.29
C ILE A 132 -21.06 13.30 -6.47
N ALA A 133 -21.98 12.80 -5.65
CA ALA A 133 -23.39 13.19 -5.69
C ALA A 133 -23.59 14.69 -5.40
N LEU A 134 -22.89 15.24 -4.41
CA LEU A 134 -22.91 16.67 -4.11
C LEU A 134 -22.49 17.49 -5.34
N PHE A 135 -21.40 17.13 -6.01
CA PHE A 135 -20.88 17.87 -7.15
C PHE A 135 -21.72 17.73 -8.42
N LEU A 136 -22.41 16.59 -8.59
CA LEU A 136 -23.29 16.36 -9.72
C LEU A 136 -24.65 17.06 -9.56
N TYR A 137 -25.27 16.98 -8.39
CA TYR A 137 -26.66 17.41 -8.20
C TYR A 137 -26.80 18.78 -7.52
N HIS A 138 -25.80 19.24 -6.75
CA HIS A 138 -25.87 20.55 -6.11
C HIS A 138 -25.23 21.64 -6.99
N ARG A 139 -26.08 22.32 -7.77
CA ARG A 139 -25.67 23.38 -8.71
C ARG A 139 -24.75 24.46 -8.09
N PRO A 140 -25.00 24.98 -6.86
CA PRO A 140 -24.10 25.97 -6.27
C PRO A 140 -22.69 25.44 -6.05
N THR A 141 -22.52 24.18 -5.64
CA THR A 141 -21.19 23.56 -5.47
C THR A 141 -20.47 23.45 -6.81
N LYS A 142 -21.18 23.01 -7.85
CA LYS A 142 -20.62 22.88 -9.20
C LYS A 142 -20.11 24.22 -9.74
N VAL A 143 -20.91 25.28 -9.59
CA VAL A 143 -20.53 26.65 -10.00
C VAL A 143 -19.36 27.16 -9.15
N TRP A 144 -19.40 26.95 -7.83
CA TRP A 144 -18.35 27.41 -6.94
C TRP A 144 -16.99 26.79 -7.28
N VAL A 145 -16.91 25.49 -7.57
CA VAL A 145 -15.64 24.85 -7.92
C VAL A 145 -15.13 25.29 -9.29
N ALA A 146 -16.02 25.55 -10.25
CA ALA A 146 -15.67 26.09 -11.55
C ALA A 146 -15.06 27.51 -11.44
N GLN A 147 -15.52 28.30 -10.46
CA GLN A 147 -14.99 29.64 -10.19
C GLN A 147 -13.69 29.64 -9.36
N ASN A 148 -13.41 28.55 -8.64
CA ASN A 148 -12.26 28.43 -7.73
C ASN A 148 -11.32 27.28 -8.13
N PRO A 149 -10.70 27.31 -9.32
CA PRO A 149 -9.87 26.21 -9.83
C PRO A 149 -8.64 25.92 -8.95
N PHE A 150 -8.18 26.88 -8.14
CA PHE A 150 -7.07 26.67 -7.21
C PHE A 150 -7.37 25.57 -6.17
N MET A 151 -8.64 25.33 -5.86
CA MET A 151 -9.06 24.29 -4.90
C MET A 151 -8.66 22.89 -5.35
N PHE A 152 -8.60 22.64 -6.67
CA PHE A 152 -8.06 21.40 -7.22
C PHE A 152 -6.61 21.18 -6.77
N TRP A 153 -5.77 22.20 -6.94
CA TRP A 153 -4.35 22.12 -6.57
C TRP A 153 -4.15 22.00 -5.06
N VAL A 154 -4.96 22.70 -4.26
CA VAL A 154 -4.94 22.55 -2.79
C VAL A 154 -5.27 21.11 -2.39
N ALA A 155 -6.37 20.55 -2.90
CA ALA A 155 -6.75 19.17 -2.60
C ALA A 155 -5.72 18.16 -3.10
N PHE A 156 -5.12 18.40 -4.26
CA PHE A 156 -4.04 17.57 -4.82
C PHE A 156 -2.79 17.59 -3.94
N ILE A 157 -2.35 18.76 -3.48
CA ILE A 157 -1.20 18.88 -2.57
C ILE A 157 -1.49 18.17 -1.25
N VAL A 158 -2.68 18.38 -0.66
CA VAL A 158 -3.09 17.69 0.58
C VAL A 158 -3.04 16.17 0.39
N LEU A 159 -3.57 15.68 -0.74
CA LEU A 159 -3.54 14.25 -1.07
C LEU A 159 -2.11 13.71 -1.13
N ILE A 160 -1.22 14.38 -1.87
CA ILE A 160 0.19 13.97 -2.02
C ILE A 160 0.92 13.99 -0.67
N VAL A 161 0.74 15.04 0.13
CA VAL A 161 1.36 15.14 1.47
C VAL A 161 0.86 14.00 2.37
N CYS A 162 -0.44 13.72 2.37
CA CYS A 162 -1.00 12.60 3.14
C CYS A 162 -0.45 11.25 2.67
N LEU A 163 -0.35 11.02 1.36
CA LEU A 163 0.22 9.78 0.80
C LEU A 163 1.68 9.61 1.18
N ILE A 164 2.50 10.65 1.03
CA ILE A 164 3.93 10.62 1.40
C ILE A 164 4.07 10.39 2.90
N ALA A 165 3.29 11.07 3.74
CA ALA A 165 3.33 10.87 5.19
C ALA A 165 2.98 9.42 5.58
N MET A 166 1.95 8.84 4.98
CA MET A 166 1.58 7.44 5.24
C MET A 166 2.57 6.44 4.63
N ALA A 167 3.23 6.75 3.52
CA ALA A 167 4.23 5.88 2.90
C ALA A 167 5.57 5.89 3.65
N CYS A 168 6.03 7.07 4.06
CA CYS A 168 7.36 7.28 4.64
C CYS A 168 7.39 7.22 6.16
N CYS A 169 6.25 7.38 6.84
CA CYS A 169 6.17 7.38 8.31
C CYS A 169 5.26 6.24 8.82
N PRO A 170 5.83 5.07 9.20
CA PRO A 170 5.06 3.94 9.70
C PRO A 170 4.20 4.29 10.92
N ASP A 171 4.69 5.19 11.77
CA ASP A 171 3.95 5.68 12.93
C ASP A 171 2.64 6.38 12.57
N VAL A 172 2.61 7.09 11.44
CA VAL A 172 1.41 7.78 10.96
C VAL A 172 0.31 6.78 10.61
N ARG A 173 0.64 5.65 9.99
CA ARG A 173 -0.36 4.65 9.57
C ARG A 173 -0.68 3.58 10.62
N ARG A 174 0.23 3.33 11.57
CA ARG A 174 0.07 2.27 12.59
C ARG A 174 -0.52 2.75 13.91
N LYS A 175 -0.33 4.02 14.30
CA LYS A 175 -0.76 4.53 15.61
C LYS A 175 -2.10 5.27 15.54
N ALA A 176 -3.05 4.86 16.38
CA ALA A 176 -4.29 5.61 16.61
C ALA A 176 -4.05 6.77 17.60
N PRO A 177 -4.73 7.92 17.45
CA PRO A 177 -5.74 8.25 16.43
C PRO A 177 -5.16 8.80 15.10
N THR A 178 -3.84 9.03 15.03
CA THR A 178 -3.16 9.65 13.89
C THR A 178 -3.49 8.99 12.56
N ASN A 179 -3.53 7.65 12.54
CA ASN A 179 -3.83 6.88 11.35
C ASN A 179 -5.24 7.15 10.78
N PHE A 180 -6.26 7.25 11.62
CA PHE A 180 -7.61 7.59 11.20
C PHE A 180 -7.73 9.05 10.77
N ILE A 181 -6.99 9.96 11.39
CA ILE A 181 -6.97 11.39 11.00
C ILE A 181 -6.40 11.54 9.60
N PHE A 182 -5.22 10.97 9.33
CA PHE A 182 -4.60 11.04 8.01
C PHE A 182 -5.44 10.33 6.95
N LEU A 183 -6.04 9.17 7.29
CA LEU A 183 -6.95 8.48 6.40
C LEU A 183 -8.19 9.33 6.07
N ALA A 184 -8.79 9.99 7.05
CA ALA A 184 -9.96 10.84 6.84
C ALA A 184 -9.64 12.05 5.97
N ILE A 185 -8.50 12.72 6.21
CA ILE A 185 -8.03 13.85 5.39
C ILE A 185 -7.77 13.38 3.96
N PHE A 186 -7.07 12.26 3.80
CA PHE A 186 -6.80 11.67 2.49
C PHE A 186 -8.09 11.34 1.73
N THR A 187 -9.04 10.66 2.39
CA THR A 187 -10.32 10.31 1.78
C THR A 187 -11.14 11.54 1.41
N ALA A 188 -11.18 12.57 2.25
CA ALA A 188 -11.87 13.82 1.93
C ALA A 188 -11.24 14.52 0.72
N ALA A 189 -9.90 14.61 0.68
CA ALA A 189 -9.17 15.22 -0.43
C ALA A 189 -9.36 14.44 -1.75
N GLN A 190 -9.25 13.10 -1.71
CA GLN A 190 -9.49 12.25 -2.89
C GLN A 190 -10.94 12.34 -3.36
N SER A 191 -11.90 12.32 -2.43
CA SER A 191 -13.34 12.45 -2.73
C SER A 191 -13.66 13.79 -3.38
N PHE A 192 -13.03 14.88 -2.90
CA PHE A 192 -13.17 16.21 -3.48
C PHE A 192 -12.60 16.29 -4.90
N LEU A 193 -11.40 15.75 -5.13
CA LEU A 193 -10.79 15.67 -6.47
C LEU A 193 -11.67 14.86 -7.43
N LEU A 194 -12.18 13.72 -6.98
CA LEU A 194 -13.13 12.90 -7.74
C LEU A 194 -14.43 13.64 -8.04
N GLY A 195 -14.96 14.40 -7.09
CA GLY A 195 -16.14 15.24 -7.30
C GLY A 195 -15.91 16.28 -8.41
N ILE A 196 -14.75 16.95 -8.41
CA ILE A 196 -14.34 17.86 -9.49
C ILE A 196 -14.25 17.11 -10.81
N SER A 197 -13.51 16.01 -10.86
CA SER A 197 -13.31 15.22 -12.08
C SER A 197 -14.62 14.67 -12.63
N ALA A 198 -15.53 14.18 -11.80
CA ALA A 198 -16.82 13.66 -12.22
C ALA A 198 -17.78 14.77 -12.69
N SER A 199 -17.64 15.99 -12.18
CA SER A 199 -18.55 17.11 -12.50
C SER A 199 -18.52 17.57 -13.96
N VAL A 200 -17.48 17.21 -14.71
CA VAL A 200 -17.36 17.51 -16.14
C VAL A 200 -18.12 16.52 -17.02
N TYR A 201 -18.53 15.38 -16.47
CA TYR A 201 -19.31 14.35 -17.15
C TYR A 201 -20.81 14.51 -16.87
N GLU A 202 -21.63 13.93 -17.73
CA GLU A 202 -23.08 13.80 -17.50
C GLU A 202 -23.38 12.82 -16.35
N ALA A 203 -24.44 13.08 -15.58
CA ALA A 203 -24.75 12.32 -14.38
C ALA A 203 -25.03 10.83 -14.68
N ASP A 204 -25.69 10.55 -15.80
CA ASP A 204 -25.96 9.19 -16.28
C ASP A 204 -24.69 8.46 -16.74
N ALA A 205 -23.70 9.16 -17.29
CA ALA A 205 -22.38 8.58 -17.57
C ALA A 205 -21.67 8.19 -16.26
N VAL A 206 -21.70 9.08 -15.26
CA VAL A 206 -21.09 8.82 -13.94
C VAL A 206 -21.78 7.66 -13.23
N LEU A 207 -23.10 7.61 -13.24
CA LEU A 207 -23.86 6.52 -12.61
C LEU A 207 -23.55 5.17 -13.26
N MET A 208 -23.43 5.12 -14.59
CA MET A 208 -23.01 3.92 -15.30
C MET A 208 -21.58 3.50 -14.93
N ALA A 209 -20.65 4.46 -14.84
CA ALA A 209 -19.27 4.20 -14.42
C ALA A 209 -19.20 3.62 -13.01
N VAL A 210 -19.98 4.16 -12.07
CA VAL A 210 -20.11 3.64 -10.70
C VAL A 210 -20.61 2.19 -10.72
N GLY A 211 -21.68 1.91 -11.47
CA GLY A 211 -22.28 0.58 -11.54
C GLY A 211 -21.31 -0.47 -12.12
N ILE A 212 -20.64 -0.14 -13.23
CA ILE A 212 -19.64 -1.03 -13.84
C ILE A 212 -18.45 -1.24 -12.90
N THR A 213 -17.95 -0.17 -12.27
CA THR A 213 -16.83 -0.29 -11.32
C THR A 213 -17.19 -1.19 -10.14
N ALA A 214 -18.38 -1.04 -9.56
CA ALA A 214 -18.84 -1.90 -8.47
C ALA A 214 -18.91 -3.37 -8.90
N ALA A 215 -19.45 -3.66 -10.10
CA ALA A 215 -19.52 -5.01 -10.63
C ALA A 215 -18.13 -5.61 -10.90
N VAL A 216 -17.22 -4.85 -11.51
CA VAL A 216 -15.84 -5.27 -11.78
C VAL A 216 -15.10 -5.53 -10.47
N CYS A 217 -15.16 -4.59 -9.52
CA CYS A 217 -14.47 -4.74 -8.24
C CYS A 217 -14.98 -5.93 -7.44
N LEU A 218 -16.30 -6.14 -7.39
CA LEU A 218 -16.88 -7.31 -6.74
C LEU A 218 -16.44 -8.61 -7.42
N GLY A 219 -16.51 -8.68 -8.74
CA GLY A 219 -16.10 -9.87 -9.51
C GLY A 219 -14.62 -10.20 -9.32
N LEU A 220 -13.74 -9.20 -9.41
CA LEU A 220 -12.30 -9.37 -9.21
C LEU A 220 -11.95 -9.72 -7.77
N THR A 221 -12.63 -9.12 -6.79
CA THR A 221 -12.47 -9.48 -5.39
C THR A 221 -12.82 -10.95 -5.20
N LEU A 222 -14.02 -11.38 -5.62
CA LEU A 222 -14.45 -12.79 -5.53
C LEU A 222 -13.49 -13.74 -6.25
N PHE A 223 -12.97 -13.34 -7.41
CA PHE A 223 -11.94 -14.10 -8.13
C PHE A 223 -10.66 -14.21 -7.29
N ALA A 224 -10.16 -13.11 -6.73
CA ALA A 224 -8.97 -13.08 -5.88
C ALA A 224 -9.12 -13.98 -4.65
N LEU A 225 -10.32 -14.05 -4.05
CA LEU A 225 -10.62 -14.92 -2.89
C LEU A 225 -10.58 -16.42 -3.23
N GLN A 226 -10.84 -16.79 -4.48
CA GLN A 226 -11.07 -18.19 -4.90
C GLN A 226 -9.94 -18.76 -5.77
N THR A 227 -9.20 -17.89 -6.45
CA THR A 227 -8.15 -18.33 -7.38
C THR A 227 -6.98 -18.99 -6.66
N LYS A 228 -6.39 -19.99 -7.31
CA LYS A 228 -5.20 -20.69 -6.84
C LYS A 228 -3.89 -20.01 -7.29
N TRP A 229 -4.00 -19.05 -8.21
CA TRP A 229 -2.86 -18.33 -8.76
C TRP A 229 -2.41 -17.24 -7.78
N ASP A 230 -1.11 -17.20 -7.50
CA ASP A 230 -0.51 -16.21 -6.59
C ASP A 230 -0.09 -14.97 -7.38
N PHE A 231 -0.96 -13.95 -7.38
CA PHE A 231 -0.67 -12.66 -8.02
C PHE A 231 0.31 -11.83 -7.18
N THR A 232 0.51 -12.12 -5.89
CA THR A 232 1.40 -11.33 -5.00
C THR A 232 2.86 -11.34 -5.45
N MET A 233 3.23 -12.27 -6.34
CA MET A 233 4.55 -12.35 -6.98
C MET A 233 4.74 -11.30 -8.09
N MET A 234 3.66 -10.70 -8.59
CA MET A 234 3.69 -9.75 -9.71
C MET A 234 3.99 -8.30 -9.30
N GLY A 235 4.27 -8.02 -8.02
CA GLY A 235 4.43 -6.64 -7.52
C GLY A 235 5.44 -5.80 -8.31
N GLY A 236 6.60 -6.39 -8.69
CA GLY A 236 7.59 -5.71 -9.52
C GLY A 236 7.10 -5.44 -10.95
N VAL A 237 6.35 -6.38 -11.55
CA VAL A 237 5.75 -6.21 -12.88
C VAL A 237 4.69 -5.12 -12.86
N LEU A 238 3.83 -5.12 -11.84
CA LEU A 238 2.80 -4.12 -11.64
C LEU A 238 3.40 -2.73 -11.44
N LEU A 239 4.49 -2.60 -10.68
CA LEU A 239 5.20 -1.33 -10.53
C LEU A 239 5.73 -0.81 -11.88
N CYS A 240 6.40 -1.67 -12.65
CA CYS A 240 6.86 -1.32 -13.99
C CYS A 240 5.70 -0.91 -14.91
N ALA A 241 4.59 -1.65 -14.89
CA ALA A 241 3.41 -1.34 -15.69
C ALA A 241 2.80 0.03 -15.32
N THR A 242 2.73 0.36 -14.03
CA THR A 242 2.25 1.67 -13.57
C THR A 242 3.19 2.80 -13.99
N ILE A 243 4.52 2.59 -13.95
CA ILE A 243 5.49 3.59 -14.43
C ILE A 243 5.30 3.83 -15.93
N VAL A 244 5.15 2.76 -16.73
CA VAL A 244 4.88 2.89 -18.17
C VAL A 244 3.56 3.62 -18.41
N LEU A 245 2.51 3.27 -17.68
CA LEU A 245 1.22 3.96 -17.75
C LEU A 245 1.35 5.45 -17.39
N LEU A 246 2.13 5.79 -16.36
CA LEU A 246 2.36 7.17 -15.95
C LEU A 246 3.08 7.98 -17.05
N VAL A 247 4.15 7.43 -17.62
CA VAL A 247 4.88 8.08 -18.74
C VAL A 247 3.96 8.22 -19.96
N PHE A 248 3.17 7.19 -20.28
CA PHE A 248 2.20 7.28 -21.37
C PHE A 248 1.13 8.34 -21.10
N GLY A 249 0.67 8.48 -19.85
CA GLY A 249 -0.25 9.54 -19.42
C GLY A 249 0.34 10.93 -19.65
N ILE A 250 1.62 11.15 -19.36
CA ILE A 250 2.31 12.43 -19.64
C ILE A 250 2.32 12.71 -21.14
N VAL A 251 2.63 11.71 -21.97
CA VAL A 251 2.60 11.86 -23.44
C VAL A 251 1.18 12.17 -23.94
N ALA A 252 0.16 11.51 -23.39
CA ALA A 252 -1.24 11.70 -23.76
C ALA A 252 -1.78 13.11 -23.44
N ILE A 253 -1.16 13.86 -22.53
CA ILE A 253 -1.47 15.28 -22.30
C ILE A 253 -1.17 16.12 -23.55
N PHE A 254 -0.08 15.81 -24.24
CA PHE A 254 0.36 16.54 -25.44
C PHE A 254 -0.25 15.96 -26.73
N VAL A 255 -0.40 14.65 -26.80
CA VAL A 255 -0.96 13.95 -27.97
C VAL A 255 -2.43 13.61 -27.71
N LYS A 256 -3.31 14.55 -28.08
CA LYS A 256 -4.76 14.41 -27.88
C LYS A 256 -5.39 13.59 -29.00
N GLY A 257 -6.34 12.73 -28.65
CA GLY A 257 -7.19 12.02 -29.61
C GLY A 257 -8.01 10.91 -28.96
N LYS A 258 -9.23 10.68 -29.47
CA LYS A 258 -10.17 9.69 -28.93
C LYS A 258 -9.55 8.29 -28.79
N VAL A 259 -8.80 7.84 -29.79
CA VAL A 259 -8.13 6.53 -29.77
C VAL A 259 -7.08 6.46 -28.66
N ILE A 260 -6.23 7.49 -28.51
CA ILE A 260 -5.20 7.52 -27.45
C ILE A 260 -5.85 7.52 -26.07
N THR A 261 -6.88 8.34 -25.87
CA THR A 261 -7.64 8.38 -24.61
C THR A 261 -8.25 7.03 -24.26
N LEU A 262 -8.91 6.36 -25.23
CA LEU A 262 -9.51 5.05 -25.01
C LEU A 262 -8.46 3.96 -24.73
N VAL A 263 -7.33 3.97 -25.44
CA VAL A 263 -6.22 3.02 -25.20
C VAL A 263 -5.62 3.25 -23.82
N TYR A 264 -5.32 4.50 -23.47
CA TYR A 264 -4.79 4.87 -22.16
C TYR A 264 -5.71 4.42 -21.04
N ALA A 265 -7.01 4.73 -21.14
CA ALA A 265 -7.98 4.37 -20.13
C ALA A 265 -8.22 2.86 -20.04
N SER A 266 -8.22 2.14 -21.16
CA SER A 266 -8.37 0.68 -21.17
C SER A 266 -7.18 -0.02 -20.51
N LEU A 267 -5.96 0.44 -20.81
CA LEU A 267 -4.73 -0.08 -20.17
C LEU A 267 -4.73 0.23 -18.67
N GLY A 268 -5.11 1.46 -18.28
CA GLY A 268 -5.24 1.85 -16.89
C GLY A 268 -6.23 0.98 -16.12
N ALA A 269 -7.45 0.84 -16.65
CA ALA A 269 -8.48 -0.01 -16.05
C ALA A 269 -8.01 -1.47 -15.87
N LEU A 270 -7.30 -2.02 -16.87
CA LEU A 270 -6.75 -3.37 -16.79
C LEU A 270 -5.66 -3.49 -15.72
N ILE A 271 -4.70 -2.56 -15.70
CA ILE A 271 -3.59 -2.58 -14.74
C ILE A 271 -4.12 -2.49 -13.31
N PHE A 272 -5.00 -1.52 -13.02
CA PHE A 272 -5.56 -1.36 -11.67
C PHE A 272 -6.53 -2.48 -11.29
N SER A 273 -7.16 -3.15 -12.26
CA SER A 273 -7.89 -4.39 -12.01
C SER A 273 -6.98 -5.52 -11.51
N ILE A 274 -5.77 -5.62 -12.06
CA ILE A 274 -4.78 -6.59 -11.58
C ILE A 274 -4.21 -6.17 -10.21
N TYR A 275 -3.98 -4.87 -9.97
CA TYR A 275 -3.65 -4.37 -8.63
C TYR A 275 -4.72 -4.73 -7.60
N LEU A 276 -6.01 -4.55 -7.91
CA LEU A 276 -7.08 -4.91 -6.99
C LEU A 276 -7.01 -6.39 -6.58
N VAL A 277 -6.72 -7.29 -7.53
CA VAL A 277 -6.50 -8.73 -7.24
C VAL A 277 -5.26 -8.92 -6.38
N TYR A 278 -4.15 -8.27 -6.74
CA TYR A 278 -2.87 -8.30 -6.02
C TYR A 278 -3.01 -7.85 -4.55
N ASP A 279 -3.58 -6.67 -4.32
CA ASP A 279 -3.75 -6.08 -2.99
C ASP A 279 -4.78 -6.85 -2.16
N THR A 280 -5.84 -7.38 -2.79
CA THR A 280 -6.78 -8.28 -2.12
C THR A 280 -6.06 -9.54 -1.62
N GLN A 281 -5.19 -10.14 -2.44
CA GLN A 281 -4.40 -11.32 -2.04
C GLN A 281 -3.34 -11.00 -0.97
N LEU A 282 -2.68 -9.85 -1.04
CA LEU A 282 -1.73 -9.42 0.00
C LEU A 282 -2.40 -9.28 1.37
N MET A 283 -3.60 -8.69 1.40
CA MET A 283 -4.39 -8.54 2.62
C MET A 283 -4.90 -9.89 3.13
N MET A 284 -5.43 -10.73 2.25
CA MET A 284 -5.94 -12.06 2.61
C MET A 284 -4.86 -13.04 3.04
N GLY A 285 -3.66 -12.92 2.47
CA GLY A 285 -2.48 -13.79 2.59
C GLY A 285 -2.78 -15.28 2.76
N GLY A 286 -1.84 -16.03 3.33
CA GLY A 286 -1.94 -17.48 3.46
C GLY A 286 -0.65 -18.13 2.96
N LYS A 287 -0.75 -19.18 2.13
CA LYS A 287 0.39 -19.94 1.60
C LYS A 287 1.29 -19.16 0.61
N HIS A 288 0.97 -17.90 0.36
CA HIS A 288 1.66 -16.99 -0.55
C HIS A 288 2.80 -16.33 0.21
N LYS A 289 3.94 -16.09 -0.44
CA LYS A 289 5.17 -15.62 0.23
C LYS A 289 5.02 -14.23 0.89
N TYR A 290 4.04 -13.43 0.45
CA TYR A 290 3.83 -12.07 0.90
C TYR A 290 2.48 -11.92 1.61
N SER A 291 2.50 -11.31 2.81
CA SER A 291 1.28 -10.93 3.53
C SER A 291 1.50 -9.63 4.29
N ILE A 292 0.42 -8.84 4.41
CA ILE A 292 0.42 -7.61 5.19
C ILE A 292 0.18 -7.93 6.66
N SER A 293 0.98 -7.32 7.55
CA SER A 293 0.77 -7.42 9.01
C SER A 293 -0.63 -6.91 9.38
N PRO A 294 -1.36 -7.57 10.30
CA PRO A 294 -2.68 -7.11 10.74
C PRO A 294 -2.73 -5.66 11.28
N GLU A 295 -1.58 -5.10 11.67
CA GLU A 295 -1.44 -3.71 12.12
C GLU A 295 -1.55 -2.69 10.98
N GLU A 296 -1.37 -3.12 9.74
CA GLU A 296 -1.32 -2.29 8.54
C GLU A 296 -2.68 -2.18 7.83
N TYR A 297 -3.78 -2.29 8.58
CA TYR A 297 -5.14 -2.28 8.03
C TYR A 297 -5.49 -0.97 7.33
N ILE A 298 -4.90 0.16 7.75
CA ILE A 298 -5.07 1.46 7.09
C ILE A 298 -4.40 1.46 5.72
N PHE A 299 -3.19 0.90 5.65
CA PHE A 299 -2.44 0.80 4.41
C PHE A 299 -3.14 -0.13 3.41
N ALA A 300 -3.61 -1.29 3.87
CA ALA A 300 -4.39 -2.21 3.04
C ALA A 300 -5.69 -1.57 2.53
N ALA A 301 -6.43 -0.85 3.38
CA ALA A 301 -7.64 -0.14 2.97
C ALA A 301 -7.34 0.96 1.93
N LEU A 302 -6.25 1.71 2.14
CA LEU A 302 -5.81 2.77 1.24
C LEU A 302 -5.46 2.25 -0.16
N ASN A 303 -4.73 1.13 -0.26
CA ASN A 303 -4.39 0.52 -1.56
C ASN A 303 -5.65 0.07 -2.30
N LEU A 304 -6.52 -0.72 -1.64
CA LEU A 304 -7.77 -1.17 -2.25
C LEU A 304 -8.65 0.01 -2.68
N TYR A 305 -8.69 1.08 -1.88
CA TYR A 305 -9.41 2.29 -2.23
C TYR A 305 -8.83 2.95 -3.49
N LEU A 306 -7.51 3.13 -3.57
CA LEU A 306 -6.86 3.71 -4.75
C LEU A 306 -7.09 2.87 -6.01
N ASP A 307 -7.06 1.54 -5.91
CA ASP A 307 -7.34 0.66 -7.04
C ASP A 307 -8.76 0.87 -7.57
N ILE A 308 -9.76 0.84 -6.67
CA ILE A 308 -11.17 1.04 -7.03
C ILE A 308 -11.39 2.43 -7.64
N ILE A 309 -10.79 3.48 -7.06
CA ILE A 309 -10.89 4.85 -7.56
C ILE A 309 -10.27 4.98 -8.96
N ASN A 310 -9.10 4.38 -9.19
CA ASN A 310 -8.47 4.44 -10.50
C ASN A 310 -9.27 3.65 -11.54
N ILE A 311 -9.77 2.45 -11.21
CA ILE A 311 -10.69 1.70 -12.06
C ILE A 311 -11.92 2.56 -12.42
N PHE A 312 -12.51 3.25 -11.44
CA PHE A 312 -13.63 4.17 -11.67
C PHE A 312 -13.28 5.30 -12.64
N LEU A 313 -12.18 6.01 -12.42
CA LEU A 313 -11.76 7.12 -13.28
C LEU A 313 -11.49 6.66 -14.72
N PHE A 314 -10.87 5.50 -14.90
CA PHE A 314 -10.62 4.96 -16.23
C PHE A 314 -11.91 4.49 -16.93
N ILE A 315 -12.81 3.80 -16.21
CA ILE A 315 -14.12 3.44 -16.77
C ILE A 315 -14.93 4.70 -17.13
N LEU A 316 -14.94 5.71 -16.28
CA LEU A 316 -15.60 6.99 -16.56
C LEU A 316 -15.02 7.67 -17.79
N THR A 317 -13.69 7.63 -17.94
CA THR A 317 -13.00 8.16 -19.12
C THR A 317 -13.37 7.40 -20.39
N ILE A 318 -13.46 6.07 -20.34
CA ILE A 318 -13.90 5.24 -21.47
C ILE A 318 -15.32 5.63 -21.88
N ILE A 319 -16.25 5.69 -20.92
CA ILE A 319 -17.66 6.03 -21.18
C ILE A 319 -17.79 7.42 -21.79
N GLY A 320 -17.11 8.43 -21.24
CA GLY A 320 -17.13 9.78 -21.77
C GLY A 320 -16.58 9.84 -23.19
N ALA A 321 -15.39 9.28 -23.42
CA ALA A 321 -14.76 9.27 -24.74
C ALA A 321 -15.53 8.46 -25.79
N SER A 322 -16.35 7.48 -25.38
CA SER A 322 -17.21 6.72 -26.30
C SER A 322 -18.48 7.48 -26.72
N ARG A 323 -18.97 8.40 -25.89
CA ARG A 323 -20.20 9.18 -26.13
C ARG A 323 -19.96 10.47 -26.91
N ASP A 324 -18.75 11.04 -26.82
CA ASP A 324 -18.28 12.20 -27.61
C ASP A 324 -17.74 11.79 -28.99
#